data_AF-A0A955I4W7-F1
#
_entry.id   AF-A0A955I4W7-F1
#
_cell.length_a   1.000
_cell.length_b   1.000
_cell.length_c   1.000
_cell.angle_alpha   90.00
_cell.angle_beta   90.00
_cell.angle_gamma   90.00
#
_symmetry.space_group_name_H-M   'P 1'
#
loop_
_entity.id
_entity.type
_entity.pdbx_description
1 polymer ?
#
loop_
_entity_poly.entity_id
_entity_poly.type
_entity_poly.pdbx_seq_one_letter_code
_entity_poly.pdbx_strand_id
1 'polypeptide(L)'
;MRKLLIPLILAIFLIIISVYLVHTLNPFDTEATREIISAEKIRTVTDFGFLVQELMSKGLVWDYINLRNFSLVVGSIAAAYVSLFTFLHLIIDKLFFRKFYQQASLGMAIRRGVLSALAILGALVSQMYGLELYVAGLWLLLMLIIELVVWKFFQPEVDPETTQDKTTFKQGVGLLRDRLRVVGKSIRGIRKGKIEKAQPANDQ
;
A
#
# COMPACT_ATOMS: atom_id res chain seq x y z
N MET A 1 0.59 7.38 -17.11
CA MET A 1 -0.44 8.30 -16.55
C MET A 1 -1.81 7.63 -16.45
N ARG A 2 -2.31 6.93 -17.49
CA ARG A 2 -3.63 6.25 -17.45
C ARG A 2 -3.83 5.33 -16.22
N LYS A 3 -2.82 4.54 -15.86
CA LYS A 3 -2.83 3.66 -14.66
C LYS A 3 -3.01 4.40 -13.31
N LEU A 4 -2.74 5.71 -13.26
CA LEU A 4 -2.99 6.57 -12.09
C LEU A 4 -4.40 7.18 -12.12
N LEU A 5 -4.86 7.60 -13.30
CA LEU A 5 -6.16 8.28 -13.45
C LEU A 5 -7.34 7.34 -13.21
N ILE A 6 -7.24 6.08 -13.66
CA ILE A 6 -8.32 5.09 -13.48
C ILE A 6 -8.71 4.90 -12.01
N PRO A 7 -7.79 4.56 -11.08
CA PRO A 7 -8.16 4.38 -9.67
C PRO A 7 -8.65 5.67 -9.02
N LEU A 8 -8.16 6.85 -9.44
CA LEU A 8 -8.67 8.13 -8.95
C LEU A 8 -10.13 8.38 -9.37
N ILE A 9 -10.44 8.20 -10.66
CA ILE A 9 -11.80 8.39 -11.17
C ILE A 9 -12.75 7.39 -10.50
N LEU A 10 -12.31 6.14 -10.36
CA LEU A 10 -13.08 5.10 -9.66
C LEU A 10 -13.30 5.47 -8.19
N ALA A 11 -12.29 5.98 -7.49
CA ALA A 11 -12.42 6.44 -6.11
C ALA A 11 -13.46 7.57 -6.00
N ILE A 12 -13.39 8.59 -6.85
CA ILE A 12 -14.35 9.72 -6.85
C ILE A 12 -15.77 9.20 -7.08
N PHE A 13 -15.95 8.33 -8.09
CA PHE A 13 -17.24 7.72 -8.40
C PHE A 13 -17.81 6.92 -7.21
N LEU A 14 -16.99 6.09 -6.56
CA LEU A 14 -17.40 5.30 -5.40
C LEU A 14 -17.65 6.16 -4.16
N ILE A 15 -16.93 7.28 -3.98
CA ILE A 15 -17.20 8.25 -2.91
C ILE A 15 -18.59 8.85 -3.12
N ILE A 16 -18.93 9.29 -4.34
CA ILE A 16 -20.25 9.84 -4.66
C ILE A 16 -21.35 8.82 -4.37
N ILE A 17 -21.16 7.56 -4.81
CA ILE A 17 -22.09 6.46 -4.49
C ILE A 17 -22.20 6.26 -2.99
N SER A 18 -21.08 6.23 -2.26
CA SER A 18 -21.09 5.98 -0.82
C SER A 18 -21.83 7.09 -0.07
N VAL A 19 -21.60 8.35 -0.44
CA VAL A 19 -22.34 9.49 0.12
C VAL A 19 -23.83 9.34 -0.17
N TYR A 20 -24.20 9.02 -1.41
CA TYR A 20 -25.59 8.77 -1.76
C TYR A 20 -26.22 7.63 -0.94
N LEU A 21 -25.51 6.52 -0.77
CA LEU A 21 -26.00 5.37 0.01
C LEU A 21 -26.13 5.70 1.50
N VAL A 22 -25.19 6.44 2.10
CA VAL A 22 -25.26 6.88 3.50
C VAL A 22 -26.49 7.78 3.74
N HIS A 23 -26.85 8.62 2.76
CA HIS A 23 -28.03 9.47 2.86
C HIS A 23 -29.35 8.75 2.58
N THR A 24 -29.32 7.68 1.78
CA THR A 24 -30.54 7.01 1.30
C THR A 24 -30.88 5.77 2.10
N LEU A 25 -29.88 5.01 2.54
CA LEU A 25 -30.04 3.76 3.27
C LEU A 25 -29.81 4.02 4.76
N ASN A 26 -30.85 3.77 5.57
CA ASN A 26 -30.67 3.72 7.01
C ASN A 26 -29.91 2.42 7.38
N PRO A 27 -28.73 2.51 8.02
CA PRO A 27 -28.00 1.32 8.46
C PRO A 27 -28.68 0.60 9.62
N PHE A 28 -29.59 1.26 10.33
CA PHE A 28 -30.35 0.68 11.42
C PHE A 28 -31.68 0.09 10.94
N ASP A 29 -32.11 -0.99 11.59
CA ASP A 29 -33.45 -1.52 11.44
C ASP A 29 -34.44 -0.54 12.07
N THR A 30 -35.28 0.09 11.24
CA THR A 30 -36.20 1.14 11.67
C THR A 30 -37.25 0.63 12.64
N GLU A 31 -37.64 -0.65 12.56
CA GLU A 31 -38.67 -1.21 13.44
C GLU A 31 -38.07 -1.49 14.82
N ALA A 32 -36.99 -2.26 14.87
CA ALA A 32 -36.30 -2.60 16.12
C ALA A 32 -35.76 -1.36 16.84
N THR A 33 -35.23 -0.39 16.09
CA THR A 33 -34.70 0.86 16.66
C THR A 33 -35.82 1.75 17.20
N ARG A 34 -37.01 1.76 16.57
CA ARG A 34 -38.14 2.56 17.06
C ARG A 34 -38.71 2.01 18.37
N GLU A 35 -38.74 0.68 18.51
CA GLU A 35 -39.20 0.02 19.73
C GLU A 35 -38.32 0.42 20.92
N ILE A 36 -36.99 0.33 20.79
CA ILE A 36 -36.07 0.67 21.88
C ILE A 36 -36.05 2.17 22.18
N ILE A 37 -36.11 3.03 21.17
CA ILE A 37 -36.22 4.50 21.36
C ILE A 37 -37.48 4.84 22.17
N SER A 38 -38.59 4.15 21.90
CA SER A 38 -39.86 4.38 22.61
C SER A 38 -39.80 3.87 24.05
N ALA A 39 -39.20 2.70 24.26
CA ALA A 39 -39.03 2.10 25.58
C ALA A 39 -38.10 2.92 26.49
N GLU A 40 -36.95 3.34 25.98
CA GLU A 40 -35.93 4.12 26.68
C GLU A 40 -36.23 5.63 26.73
N LYS A 41 -37.37 6.06 26.15
CA LYS A 41 -37.83 7.46 26.13
C LYS A 41 -36.78 8.44 25.58
N ILE A 42 -36.04 8.01 24.56
CA ILE A 42 -34.96 8.80 23.93
C ILE A 42 -35.57 9.99 23.20
N ARG A 43 -35.11 11.20 23.54
CA ARG A 43 -35.63 12.46 22.96
C ARG A 43 -34.58 13.26 22.19
N THR A 44 -33.29 13.01 22.44
CA THR A 44 -32.20 13.75 21.81
C THR A 44 -31.24 12.84 21.05
N VAL A 45 -30.48 13.43 20.13
CA VAL A 45 -29.41 12.73 19.39
C VAL A 45 -28.32 12.24 20.34
N THR A 46 -28.05 12.97 21.41
CA THR A 46 -27.06 12.60 22.42
C THR A 46 -27.48 11.34 23.18
N ASP A 47 -28.76 11.27 23.59
CA ASP A 47 -29.32 10.09 24.27
C ASP A 47 -29.23 8.85 23.37
N PHE A 48 -29.52 9.03 22.08
CA PHE A 48 -29.36 7.96 21.09
C PHE A 48 -27.90 7.51 20.96
N GLY A 49 -26.94 8.44 20.99
CA GLY A 49 -25.51 8.12 21.00
C GLY A 49 -25.09 7.29 22.22
N PHE A 50 -25.60 7.60 23.41
CA PHE A 50 -25.35 6.82 24.61
C PHE A 50 -25.95 5.41 24.52
N LEU A 51 -27.18 5.28 24.00
CA LEU A 51 -27.79 3.98 23.75
C LEU A 51 -26.93 3.15 22.79
N VAL A 52 -26.46 3.74 21.68
CA VAL A 52 -25.60 3.02 20.72
C VAL A 52 -24.31 2.56 21.39
N GLN A 53 -23.66 3.40 22.20
CA GLN A 53 -22.47 3.00 22.95
C GLN A 53 -22.74 1.87 23.94
N GLU A 54 -23.88 1.89 24.62
CA GLU A 54 -24.30 0.83 25.52
C GLU A 54 -24.58 -0.48 24.78
N LEU A 55 -25.26 -0.41 23.62
CA LEU A 55 -25.50 -1.57 22.78
C LEU A 55 -24.19 -2.14 22.21
N MET A 56 -23.24 -1.28 21.84
CA MET A 56 -21.90 -1.70 21.39
C MET A 56 -21.11 -2.38 22.53
N SER A 57 -21.14 -1.82 23.75
CA SER A 57 -20.41 -2.42 24.89
C SER A 57 -20.99 -3.77 25.31
N LYS A 58 -22.29 -4.00 25.06
CA LYS A 58 -22.97 -5.29 25.25
C LYS A 58 -22.87 -6.21 24.04
N GLY A 59 -22.32 -5.76 22.91
CA GLY A 59 -22.26 -6.51 21.65
C GLY A 59 -23.63 -6.73 20.97
N LEU A 60 -24.67 -6.03 21.41
CA LEU A 60 -26.06 -6.17 20.93
C LEU A 60 -26.37 -5.24 19.75
N VAL A 61 -25.44 -4.35 19.38
CA VAL A 61 -25.67 -3.38 18.29
C VAL A 61 -26.04 -4.05 16.97
N TRP A 62 -25.56 -5.28 16.74
CA TRP A 62 -25.82 -6.04 15.51
C TRP A 62 -27.29 -6.42 15.32
N ASP A 63 -28.04 -6.60 16.41
CA ASP A 63 -29.47 -6.96 16.36
C ASP A 63 -30.32 -5.78 15.85
N TYR A 64 -29.79 -4.56 15.92
CA TYR A 64 -30.45 -3.33 15.49
C TYR A 64 -29.94 -2.83 14.14
N ILE A 65 -28.98 -3.54 13.52
CA ILE A 65 -28.40 -3.16 12.23
C ILE A 65 -29.09 -3.92 11.11
N ASN A 66 -29.57 -3.18 10.11
CA ASN A 66 -29.99 -3.80 8.86
C ASN A 66 -28.74 -4.24 8.08
N LEU A 67 -28.38 -5.52 8.20
CA LEU A 67 -27.14 -6.08 7.62
C LEU A 67 -27.03 -5.85 6.11
N ARG A 68 -28.14 -5.84 5.37
CA ARG A 68 -28.14 -5.56 3.93
C ARG A 68 -27.72 -4.12 3.67
N ASN A 69 -28.36 -3.15 4.32
CA ASN A 69 -28.04 -1.74 4.12
C ASN A 69 -26.63 -1.41 4.62
N PHE A 70 -26.28 -1.93 5.80
CA PHE A 70 -24.97 -1.76 6.39
C PHE A 70 -23.86 -2.32 5.49
N SER A 71 -24.00 -3.55 4.99
CA SER A 71 -22.99 -4.15 4.10
C SER A 71 -22.85 -3.42 2.77
N LEU A 72 -23.94 -2.89 2.20
CA LEU A 72 -23.88 -2.05 1.00
C LEU A 72 -23.10 -0.74 1.24
N VAL A 73 -23.42 -0.03 2.33
CA VAL A 73 -22.76 1.22 2.71
C VAL A 73 -21.29 0.99 3.04
N VAL A 74 -20.99 0.03 3.93
CA VAL A 74 -19.63 -0.26 4.35
C VAL A 74 -18.81 -0.82 3.19
N GLY A 75 -19.40 -1.67 2.35
CA GLY A 75 -18.76 -2.21 1.16
C GLY A 75 -18.41 -1.14 0.13
N SER A 76 -19.29 -0.17 -0.11
CA SER A 76 -19.01 0.94 -1.03
C SER A 76 -17.90 1.86 -0.49
N ILE A 77 -17.93 2.16 0.82
CA ILE A 77 -16.89 2.96 1.48
C ILE A 77 -15.53 2.24 1.42
N ALA A 78 -15.50 0.94 1.69
CA ALA A 78 -14.29 0.13 1.60
C ALA A 78 -13.74 0.13 0.17
N ALA A 79 -14.58 -0.05 -0.85
CA ALA A 79 -14.16 0.00 -2.25
C ALA A 79 -13.62 1.38 -2.66
N ALA A 80 -14.25 2.46 -2.18
CA ALA A 80 -13.78 3.84 -2.37
C ALA A 80 -12.39 4.03 -1.74
N TYR A 81 -12.22 3.59 -0.49
CA TYR A 81 -10.97 3.65 0.24
C TYR A 81 -9.85 2.86 -0.48
N VAL A 82 -10.11 1.62 -0.91
CA VAL A 82 -9.13 0.80 -1.66
C VAL A 82 -8.69 1.52 -2.93
N SER A 83 -9.62 2.11 -3.67
CA SER A 83 -9.33 2.83 -4.91
C SER A 83 -8.48 4.07 -4.67
N LEU A 84 -8.80 4.85 -3.62
CA LEU A 84 -8.04 6.02 -3.23
C LEU A 84 -6.64 5.65 -2.72
N PHE A 85 -6.54 4.62 -1.87
CA PHE A 85 -5.28 4.10 -1.39
C PHE A 85 -4.39 3.63 -2.55
N THR A 86 -4.97 2.89 -3.51
CA THR A 86 -4.26 2.43 -4.71
C THR A 86 -3.69 3.62 -5.48
N PHE A 87 -4.47 4.66 -5.69
CA PHE A 87 -4.01 5.89 -6.35
C PHE A 87 -2.85 6.55 -5.61
N LEU A 88 -2.98 6.76 -4.30
CA LEU A 88 -1.94 7.36 -3.47
C LEU A 88 -0.66 6.52 -3.46
N HIS A 89 -0.80 5.20 -3.34
CA HIS A 89 0.32 4.28 -3.36
C HIS A 89 1.10 4.36 -4.68
N LEU A 90 0.40 4.40 -5.81
CA LEU A 90 1.03 4.55 -7.13
C LEU A 90 1.72 5.92 -7.31
N ILE A 91 1.19 6.98 -6.71
CA ILE A 91 1.85 8.30 -6.69
C ILE A 91 3.14 8.23 -5.89
N ILE A 92 3.08 7.70 -4.66
CA ILE A 92 4.23 7.60 -3.76
C ILE A 92 5.33 6.74 -4.40
N ASP A 93 4.97 5.60 -4.98
CA ASP A 93 5.91 4.73 -5.71
C ASP A 93 6.63 5.47 -6.83
N LYS A 94 5.92 6.35 -7.54
CA LYS A 94 6.46 7.14 -8.65
C LYS A 94 7.31 8.33 -8.17
N LEU A 95 6.99 8.92 -7.02
CA LEU A 95 7.71 10.07 -6.47
C LEU A 95 9.00 9.66 -5.73
N PHE A 96 9.00 8.54 -5.00
CA PHE A 96 10.05 8.24 -4.02
C PHE A 96 10.92 7.02 -4.34
N PHE A 97 10.39 5.96 -4.94
CA PHE A 97 11.06 4.65 -4.90
C PHE A 97 11.58 4.12 -6.23
N ARG A 98 10.96 4.49 -7.35
CA ARG A 98 11.35 3.99 -8.67
C ARG A 98 12.09 5.08 -9.43
N LYS A 99 13.26 4.74 -10.02
CA LYS A 99 13.83 5.51 -11.13
C LYS A 99 12.68 5.77 -12.10
N PHE A 100 12.51 7.01 -12.59
CA PHE A 100 11.38 7.51 -13.41
C PHE A 100 10.84 6.55 -14.50
N TYR A 101 11.62 5.54 -14.90
CA TYR A 101 11.36 4.55 -15.94
C TYR A 101 10.71 3.23 -15.49
N GLN A 102 10.68 2.87 -14.19
CA GLN A 102 10.04 1.62 -13.76
C GLN A 102 8.54 1.78 -13.51
N GLN A 103 7.70 0.96 -14.17
CA GLN A 103 6.24 1.02 -14.01
C GLN A 103 5.78 0.51 -12.65
N ALA A 104 5.08 1.32 -11.86
CA ALA A 104 4.47 0.90 -10.60
C ALA A 104 3.46 -0.25 -10.84
N SER A 105 3.51 -1.27 -9.97
CA SER A 105 2.66 -2.46 -10.07
C SER A 105 1.27 -2.19 -9.50
N LEU A 106 0.28 -2.01 -10.37
CA LEU A 106 -1.12 -1.79 -9.99
C LEU A 106 -1.65 -2.91 -9.08
N GLY A 107 -1.35 -4.18 -9.39
CA GLY A 107 -1.83 -5.31 -8.60
C GLY A 107 -1.34 -5.28 -7.14
N MET A 108 -0.08 -4.88 -6.91
CA MET A 108 0.46 -4.75 -5.55
C MET A 108 -0.19 -3.59 -4.79
N ALA A 109 -0.44 -2.47 -5.48
CA ALA A 109 -1.11 -1.31 -4.90
C ALA A 109 -2.55 -1.65 -4.47
N ILE A 110 -3.31 -2.34 -5.33
CA ILE A 110 -4.67 -2.81 -5.04
C ILE A 110 -4.66 -3.78 -3.88
N ARG A 111 -3.79 -4.80 -3.91
CA ARG A 111 -3.68 -5.81 -2.84
C ARG A 111 -3.45 -5.16 -1.48
N ARG A 112 -2.50 -4.22 -1.40
CA ARG A 112 -2.20 -3.49 -0.16
C ARG A 112 -3.37 -2.65 0.30
N GLY A 113 -4.08 -1.99 -0.62
CA GLY A 113 -5.31 -1.27 -0.33
C GLY A 113 -6.41 -2.17 0.23
N VAL A 114 -6.60 -3.36 -0.35
CA VAL A 114 -7.58 -4.35 0.14
C VAL A 114 -7.21 -4.82 1.55
N LEU A 115 -5.94 -5.17 1.78
CA LEU A 115 -5.49 -5.60 3.10
C LEU A 115 -5.64 -4.51 4.16
N SER A 116 -5.29 -3.26 3.84
CA SER A 116 -5.50 -2.14 4.77
C SER A 116 -6.99 -1.88 5.03
N ALA A 117 -7.85 -2.01 4.03
CA ALA A 117 -9.30 -1.91 4.20
C ALA A 117 -9.83 -3.01 5.14
N LEU A 118 -9.42 -4.26 4.93
CA LEU A 118 -9.80 -5.39 5.80
C LEU A 118 -9.30 -5.23 7.23
N ALA A 119 -8.11 -4.65 7.40
CA ALA A 119 -7.55 -4.35 8.71
C ALA A 119 -8.41 -3.32 9.47
N ILE A 120 -8.80 -2.23 8.79
CA ILE A 120 -9.68 -1.21 9.36
C ILE A 120 -11.08 -1.78 9.65
N LEU A 121 -11.65 -2.53 8.70
CA LEU A 121 -12.98 -3.13 8.86
C LEU A 121 -13.04 -4.10 10.04
N GLY A 122 -12.05 -4.99 10.18
CA GLY A 122 -12.06 -5.92 11.30
C GLY A 122 -11.80 -5.23 12.64
N ALA A 123 -11.03 -4.13 12.68
CA ALA A 123 -10.92 -3.30 13.89
C ALA A 123 -12.26 -2.66 14.27
N LEU A 124 -12.99 -2.10 13.29
CA LEU A 124 -14.33 -1.54 13.50
C LEU A 124 -15.33 -2.60 13.97
N VAL A 125 -15.36 -3.76 13.31
CA VAL A 125 -16.22 -4.89 13.69
C VAL A 125 -15.90 -5.36 15.11
N SER A 126 -14.62 -5.49 15.46
CA SER A 126 -14.22 -5.87 16.81
C SER A 126 -14.75 -4.91 17.86
N GLN A 127 -14.68 -3.61 17.59
CA GLN A 127 -15.22 -2.57 18.48
C GLN A 127 -16.76 -2.64 18.57
N MET A 128 -17.45 -2.97 17.48
CA MET A 128 -18.91 -3.15 17.48
C MET A 128 -19.38 -4.37 18.28
N TYR A 129 -18.53 -5.40 18.40
CA TYR A 129 -18.76 -6.53 19.31
C TYR A 129 -18.40 -6.22 20.78
N GLY A 130 -17.99 -4.99 21.09
CA GLY A 130 -17.55 -4.61 22.44
C GLY A 130 -16.22 -5.28 22.84
N LEU A 131 -15.45 -5.80 21.88
CA LEU A 131 -14.17 -6.44 22.15
C LEU A 131 -13.15 -5.39 22.57
N GLU A 132 -12.28 -5.78 23.50
CA GLU A 132 -11.21 -4.92 23.98
C GLU A 132 -10.23 -4.54 22.86
N LEU A 133 -9.55 -3.41 23.03
CA LEU A 133 -8.61 -2.86 22.05
C LEU A 133 -7.49 -3.84 21.68
N TYR A 134 -7.11 -4.75 22.59
CA TYR A 134 -6.09 -5.76 22.29
C TYR A 134 -6.54 -6.73 21.20
N VAL A 135 -7.84 -6.98 21.04
CA VAL A 135 -8.38 -7.84 19.97
C VAL A 135 -8.23 -7.16 18.62
N ALA A 136 -8.46 -5.84 18.55
CA ALA A 136 -8.15 -5.06 17.35
C ALA A 136 -6.63 -5.12 17.04
N GLY A 137 -5.78 -5.09 18.06
CA GLY A 137 -4.33 -5.30 17.92
C GLY A 137 -3.97 -6.68 17.34
N LEU A 138 -4.60 -7.75 17.82
CA LEU A 138 -4.44 -9.11 17.28
C LEU A 138 -4.90 -9.21 15.83
N TRP A 139 -5.99 -8.52 15.46
CA TRP A 139 -6.46 -8.46 14.08
C TRP A 139 -5.44 -7.77 13.16
N LEU A 140 -4.86 -6.65 13.60
CA LEU A 140 -3.78 -5.98 12.86
C LEU A 140 -2.56 -6.88 12.71
N LEU A 141 -2.18 -7.61 13.76
CA LEU A 141 -1.08 -8.57 13.71
C LEU A 141 -1.36 -9.72 12.72
N LEU A 142 -2.59 -10.25 12.72
CA LEU A 142 -3.02 -11.26 11.75
C LEU A 142 -2.89 -10.75 10.31
N MET A 143 -3.35 -9.53 10.03
CA MET A 143 -3.23 -8.92 8.69
C MET A 143 -1.77 -8.72 8.27
N LEU A 144 -0.89 -8.36 9.21
CA LEU A 144 0.55 -8.29 8.95
C LEU A 144 1.13 -9.66 8.61
N ILE A 145 0.78 -10.71 9.35
CA ILE A 145 1.21 -12.09 9.07
C ILE A 145 0.72 -12.52 7.68
N ILE A 146 -0.53 -12.23 7.33
CA ILE A 146 -1.08 -12.52 6.01
C ILE A 146 -0.27 -11.83 4.91
N GLU A 147 0.05 -10.53 5.05
CA GLU A 147 0.88 -9.82 4.07
C GLU A 147 2.29 -10.42 3.97
N LEU A 148 2.91 -10.85 5.07
CA LEU A 148 4.23 -11.50 5.06
C LEU A 148 4.19 -12.85 4.33
N VAL A 149 3.16 -13.66 4.58
CA VAL A 149 2.94 -14.94 3.92
C VAL A 149 2.72 -14.72 2.42
N VAL A 150 1.79 -13.82 2.06
CA VAL A 150 1.49 -13.47 0.66
C VAL A 150 2.75 -12.93 -0.03
N TRP A 151 3.55 -12.11 0.64
CA TRP A 151 4.81 -11.62 0.06
C TRP A 151 5.80 -12.76 -0.21
N LYS A 152 5.90 -13.75 0.69
CA LYS A 152 6.79 -14.91 0.51
C LYS A 152 6.35 -15.81 -0.66
N PHE A 153 5.05 -16.04 -0.82
CA PHE A 153 4.53 -16.95 -1.85
C PHE A 153 4.34 -16.28 -3.21
N PHE A 154 4.08 -14.98 -3.25
CA PHE A 154 3.86 -14.21 -4.47
C PHE A 154 5.01 -13.23 -4.74
N GLN A 155 6.25 -13.65 -4.46
CA GLN A 155 7.40 -12.89 -4.96
C GLN A 155 7.28 -12.84 -6.48
N PRO A 156 7.27 -11.63 -7.10
CA PRO A 156 7.28 -11.54 -8.54
C PRO A 156 8.54 -12.27 -9.01
N GLU A 157 8.35 -13.30 -9.84
CA GLU A 157 9.45 -14.01 -10.48
C GLU A 157 10.36 -12.94 -11.08
N VAL A 158 11.59 -12.88 -10.59
CA VAL A 158 12.55 -11.88 -11.05
C VAL A 158 12.86 -12.25 -12.48
N ASP A 159 12.26 -11.51 -13.41
CA ASP A 159 12.38 -11.78 -14.84
C ASP A 159 13.88 -11.89 -15.20
N PRO A 160 14.36 -13.07 -15.61
CA PRO A 160 15.80 -13.32 -15.74
C PRO A 160 16.44 -12.41 -16.80
N GLU A 161 15.67 -11.91 -17.77
CA GLU A 161 16.12 -10.93 -18.77
C GLU A 161 16.57 -9.59 -18.15
N THR A 162 15.87 -9.09 -17.11
CA THR A 162 16.28 -7.87 -16.40
C THR A 162 17.51 -8.08 -15.51
N THR A 163 17.78 -9.34 -15.17
CA THR A 163 18.97 -9.74 -14.43
C THR A 163 20.16 -9.92 -15.36
N GLN A 164 19.93 -10.43 -16.58
CA GLN A 164 20.91 -10.52 -17.65
C GLN A 164 21.49 -9.14 -17.97
N ASP A 165 20.66 -8.12 -18.19
CA ASP A 165 21.13 -6.76 -18.51
C ASP A 165 22.07 -6.17 -17.42
N LYS A 166 21.80 -6.47 -16.14
CA LYS A 166 22.69 -6.08 -15.03
C LYS A 166 24.01 -6.85 -15.02
N THR A 167 24.02 -8.13 -15.40
CA THR A 167 25.25 -8.91 -15.53
C THR A 167 26.07 -8.50 -16.74
N THR A 168 25.43 -8.21 -17.89
CA THR A 168 26.11 -7.74 -19.11
C THR A 168 26.72 -6.36 -18.88
N PHE A 169 26.02 -5.46 -18.18
CA PHE A 169 26.56 -4.16 -17.79
C PHE A 169 27.76 -4.30 -16.83
N LYS A 170 27.68 -5.16 -15.81
CA LYS A 170 28.82 -5.42 -14.91
C LYS A 170 30.01 -6.03 -15.64
N GLN A 171 29.79 -6.96 -16.58
CA GLN A 171 30.84 -7.54 -17.41
C GLN A 171 31.47 -6.50 -18.35
N GLY A 172 30.66 -5.63 -18.96
CA GLY A 172 31.12 -4.52 -19.80
C GLY A 172 31.99 -3.52 -19.04
N VAL A 173 31.57 -3.12 -17.84
CA VAL A 173 32.35 -2.23 -16.96
C VAL A 173 33.66 -2.89 -16.50
N GLY A 174 33.64 -4.20 -16.23
CA GLY A 174 34.85 -4.98 -15.92
C GLY A 174 35.85 -4.98 -17.07
N LEU A 175 35.38 -5.30 -18.28
CA LEU A 175 36.19 -5.28 -19.51
C LEU A 175 36.79 -3.90 -19.80
N LEU A 176 36.03 -2.83 -19.59
CA LEU A 176 36.52 -1.46 -19.80
C LEU A 176 37.60 -1.09 -18.78
N ARG A 177 37.41 -1.47 -17.51
CA ARG A 177 38.40 -1.27 -16.44
C ARG A 177 39.70 -2.01 -16.73
N ASP A 178 39.63 -3.24 -17.21
CA ASP A 178 40.81 -4.03 -17.53
C ASP A 178 41.56 -3.47 -18.75
N ARG A 179 40.85 -3.03 -19.79
CA ARG A 179 41.47 -2.34 -20.93
C ARG A 179 42.17 -1.05 -20.52
N LEU A 180 41.53 -0.22 -19.69
CA LEU A 180 42.14 1.00 -19.17
C LEU A 180 43.39 0.71 -18.32
N ARG A 181 43.42 -0.42 -17.59
CA ARG A 181 44.57 -0.84 -16.79
C ARG A 181 45.76 -1.24 -17.67
N VAL A 182 45.51 -1.92 -18.80
CA VAL A 182 46.55 -2.29 -19.77
C VAL A 182 47.12 -1.03 -20.45
N VAL A 183 46.26 -0.11 -20.89
CA VAL A 183 46.69 1.17 -21.47
C VAL A 183 47.53 1.98 -20.48
N GLY A 184 47.12 2.05 -19.21
CA GLY A 184 47.87 2.73 -18.15
C GLY A 184 49.23 2.07 -17.81
N LYS A 185 49.42 0.77 -18.09
CA LYS A 185 50.73 0.10 -17.98
C LYS A 185 51.61 0.40 -19.20
N SER A 186 51.04 0.40 -20.40
CA SER A 186 51.77 0.72 -21.65
C SER A 186 52.36 2.14 -21.62
N ILE A 187 51.56 3.13 -21.20
CA ILE A 187 52.02 4.53 -21.08
C ILE A 187 53.16 4.67 -20.05
N ARG A 188 53.10 3.91 -18.94
CA ARG A 188 54.18 3.91 -17.93
C ARG A 188 55.47 3.25 -18.44
N GLY A 189 55.38 2.23 -19.27
CA GLY A 189 56.54 1.62 -19.93
C GLY A 189 57.26 2.60 -20.86
N ILE A 190 56.50 3.33 -21.69
CA ILE A 190 57.05 4.34 -22.61
C ILE A 190 57.73 5.49 -21.85
N ARG A 191 57.18 5.90 -20.71
CA ARG A 191 57.76 6.98 -19.90
C ARG A 191 59.08 6.58 -19.22
N LYS A 192 59.27 5.30 -18.84
CA LYS A 192 60.53 4.80 -18.29
C LYS A 192 61.64 4.70 -19.35
N GLY A 193 61.32 4.20 -20.56
CA GLY A 193 62.31 4.10 -21.64
C GLY A 193 62.81 5.44 -22.19
N LYS A 194 62.10 6.56 -21.94
CA LYS A 194 62.51 7.91 -22.35
C LYS A 194 63.44 8.61 -21.35
N ILE A 195 63.52 8.12 -20.11
CA ILE A 195 64.39 8.70 -19.06
C ILE A 195 65.79 8.07 -19.11
N GLU A 196 65.93 6.80 -19.53
CA GLU A 196 67.22 6.11 -19.65
C GLU A 196 68.09 6.59 -20.83
N LYS A 197 67.54 7.37 -21.78
CA LYS A 197 68.31 7.94 -22.91
C LYS A 197 68.85 9.36 -22.68
N ALA A 198 68.68 9.92 -21.49
CA ALA A 198 69.22 11.22 -21.13
C ALA A 198 70.36 11.06 -20.12
N GLN A 199 71.40 10.32 -20.50
CA GLN A 199 72.68 10.33 -19.79
C GLN A 199 73.62 11.23 -20.59
N PRO A 200 74.03 12.40 -20.05
CA PRO A 200 74.90 13.31 -20.77
C PRO A 200 76.28 12.65 -20.94
N ALA A 201 76.76 12.62 -22.18
CA ALA A 201 78.15 12.29 -22.49
C ALA A 201 79.03 13.34 -21.81
N ASN A 202 79.88 12.89 -20.89
CA ASN A 202 80.85 13.73 -20.22
C ASN A 202 82.12 13.73 -21.09
N ASP A 203 82.47 14.90 -21.59
CA ASP A 203 83.63 15.15 -22.45
C ASP A 203 84.95 14.89 -21.71
N GLN A 204 85.87 14.20 -22.38
CA GLN A 204 87.32 14.29 -22.22
C GLN A 204 87.98 14.29 -23.59
#